data_AF-A0A527FXT2-F1
#
_entry.id   AF-A0A527FXT2-F1
#
_cell.length_a   1.000
_cell.length_b   1.000
_cell.length_c   1.000
_cell.angle_alpha   90.00
_cell.angle_beta   90.00
_cell.angle_gamma   90.00
#
_symmetry.space_group_name_H-M   'P 1'
#
loop_
_entity.id
_entity.type
_entity.pdbx_description
1 polymer ?
#
loop_
_entity_poly.entity_id
_entity_poly.type
_entity_poly.pdbx_seq_one_letter_code
_entity_poly.pdbx_strand_id
1 'polypeptide(L)'
;GRRTDMPENLWIKDPETGEMVFHKDLESNQFVIPSSGHHMKISAKERLKFFFDGGKYETLDNPKVMQDPLKFRDEKRYVDRLKDAKAKTGL
;
A
#
# COMPACT_ATOMS: atom_id res chain seq x y z
N GLY A 1 -2.91 30.15 -0.42
CA GLY A 1 -1.85 29.17 -0.10
C GLY A 1 -2.49 27.81 0.04
N ARG A 2 -2.08 26.82 -0.77
CA ARG A 2 -2.59 25.45 -0.67
C ARG A 2 -2.14 24.84 0.65
N ARG A 3 -3.09 24.50 1.53
CA ARG A 3 -2.86 23.58 2.65
C ARG A 3 -2.48 22.24 2.03
N THR A 4 -1.22 21.87 2.13
CA THR A 4 -0.73 20.54 1.80
C THR A 4 -1.50 19.54 2.64
N ASP A 5 -2.09 18.53 1.99
CA ASP A 5 -2.67 17.34 2.62
C ASP A 5 -1.70 16.80 3.67
N MET A 6 -1.93 17.12 4.94
CA MET A 6 -1.18 16.54 6.04
C MET A 6 -1.83 15.19 6.31
N PRO A 7 -1.13 14.05 6.16
CA PRO A 7 -1.74 12.74 6.39
C PRO A 7 -2.25 12.70 7.83
N GLU A 8 -3.51 12.28 8.01
CA GLU A 8 -4.19 12.29 9.33
C GLU A 8 -3.47 11.44 10.39
N ASN A 9 -2.54 10.56 9.99
CA ASN A 9 -1.74 9.72 10.87
C ASN A 9 -0.24 10.02 10.75
N LEU A 10 0.19 11.11 11.39
CA LEU A 10 1.62 11.45 11.53
C LEU A 10 2.42 10.38 12.29
N TRP A 11 1.74 9.59 13.11
CA TRP A 11 2.35 8.59 13.99
C TRP A 11 1.77 7.21 13.71
N ILE A 12 2.65 6.21 13.71
CA ILE A 12 2.34 4.81 13.50
C ILE A 12 2.80 4.05 14.74
N LYS A 13 1.93 3.19 15.27
CA LYS A 13 2.29 2.33 16.40
C LYS A 13 3.03 1.09 15.90
N ASP A 14 4.17 0.79 16.51
CA ASP A 14 4.89 -0.46 16.30
C ASP A 14 4.06 -1.66 16.80
N PRO A 15 3.77 -2.67 15.96
CA PRO A 15 3.08 -3.89 16.38
C PRO A 15 3.85 -4.73 17.42
N GLU A 16 5.18 -4.68 17.43
CA GLU A 16 6.01 -5.50 18.31
C GLU A 16 6.26 -4.82 19.66
N THR A 17 6.65 -3.55 19.64
CA THR A 17 7.06 -2.81 20.86
C THR A 17 5.97 -1.89 21.40
N GLY A 18 5.01 -1.50 20.55
CA GLY A 18 4.01 -0.49 20.87
C GLY A 18 4.49 0.95 20.83
N GLU A 19 5.75 1.19 20.44
CA GLU A 19 6.33 2.53 20.29
C GLU A 19 5.63 3.34 19.19
N MET A 20 5.52 4.65 19.37
CA MET A 20 4.99 5.54 18.34
C MET A 20 6.13 6.05 17.46
N VAL A 21 6.09 5.66 16.18
CA VAL A 21 7.09 6.00 15.16
C VAL A 21 6.51 7.07 14.24
N PHE A 22 7.30 8.08 13.90
CA PHE A 22 6.86 9.12 12.98
C PHE A 22 6.80 8.59 11.54
N HIS A 23 5.74 8.91 10.81
CA HIS A 23 5.49 8.34 9.49
C HIS A 23 6.63 8.65 8.50
N LYS A 24 7.23 9.86 8.56
CA LYS A 24 8.36 10.22 7.69
C LYS A 24 9.62 9.40 7.98
N ASP A 25 9.86 9.05 9.24
CA ASP A 25 11.03 8.23 9.59
C ASP A 25 10.83 6.82 9.02
N LEU A 26 9.61 6.30 9.12
CA LEU A 26 9.23 5.03 8.52
C LEU A 26 9.37 5.04 6.98
N GLU A 27 8.89 6.08 6.30
CA GLU A 27 9.05 6.26 4.85
C GLU A 27 10.53 6.32 4.45
N SER A 28 11.34 7.06 5.22
CA SER A 28 12.79 7.20 4.98
C SER A 28 13.53 5.88 5.12
N ASN A 29 13.06 5.01 6.02
CA ASN A 29 13.60 3.68 6.28
C ASN A 29 12.85 2.57 5.53
N GLN A 30 12.20 2.91 4.40
CA GLN A 30 11.51 1.97 3.51
C GLN A 30 10.49 1.06 4.21
N PHE A 31 9.76 1.62 5.17
CA PHE A 31 8.74 0.92 5.95
C PHE A 31 9.28 -0.18 6.88
N VAL A 32 10.54 -0.07 7.30
CA VAL A 32 11.09 -0.87 8.39
C VAL A 32 11.15 -0.01 9.65
N ILE A 33 10.59 -0.50 10.76
CA ILE A 33 10.64 0.24 12.03
C ILE A 33 12.08 0.25 12.56
N PRO A 34 12.67 1.43 12.83
CA PRO A 34 14.07 1.50 13.24
C PRO A 34 14.39 0.81 14.58
N SER A 35 13.46 0.82 15.53
CA SER A 35 13.68 0.30 16.88
C SER A 35 13.52 -1.22 16.98
N SER A 36 12.54 -1.81 16.31
CA SER A 36 12.28 -3.26 16.32
C SER A 36 12.81 -4.01 15.10
N GLY A 37 13.01 -3.32 13.97
CA GLY A 37 13.27 -3.98 12.69
C GLY A 37 12.01 -4.56 12.04
N HIS A 38 10.83 -4.31 12.58
CA HIS A 38 9.57 -4.83 12.04
C HIS A 38 9.28 -4.26 10.65
N HIS A 39 8.92 -5.13 9.70
CA HIS A 39 8.57 -4.75 8.34
C HIS A 39 7.08 -4.38 8.23
N MET A 40 6.81 -3.09 8.15
CA MET A 40 5.46 -2.58 7.93
C MET A 40 5.01 -2.79 6.47
N LYS A 41 3.69 -2.76 6.27
CA LYS A 41 3.12 -2.82 4.91
C LYS A 41 3.54 -1.59 4.12
N ILE A 42 4.09 -1.83 2.92
CA ILE A 42 4.44 -0.83 1.93
C ILE A 42 3.53 -0.97 0.70
N SER A 43 3.12 0.15 0.08
CA SER A 43 2.33 0.07 -1.15
C SER A 43 3.17 -0.42 -2.33
N ALA A 44 2.52 -0.99 -3.35
CA ALA A 44 3.22 -1.45 -4.55
C ALA A 44 4.02 -0.32 -5.22
N LYS A 45 3.43 0.89 -5.34
CA LYS A 45 4.08 2.06 -5.95
C LYS A 45 5.33 2.49 -5.18
N GLU A 46 5.26 2.56 -3.85
CA GLU A 46 6.41 2.92 -3.01
C GLU A 46 7.50 1.85 -3.08
N ARG A 47 7.13 0.56 -3.05
CA ARG A 47 8.10 -0.52 -3.21
C ARG A 47 8.84 -0.42 -4.54
N LEU A 48 8.12 -0.21 -5.65
CA LEU A 48 8.75 -0.05 -6.97
C LEU A 48 9.69 1.16 -7.01
N LYS A 49 9.30 2.28 -6.37
CA LYS A 49 10.15 3.47 -6.27
C LYS A 49 11.50 3.19 -5.60
N PHE A 50 11.52 2.40 -4.53
CA PHE A 50 12.76 2.04 -3.82
C PHE A 50 13.52 0.87 -4.45
N PHE A 51 12.81 -0.01 -5.16
CA PHE A 51 13.40 -1.21 -5.74
C PHE A 51 14.15 -0.93 -7.04
N PHE A 52 13.64 -0.02 -7.87
CA PHE A 52 14.27 0.34 -9.14
C PHE A 52 15.20 1.54 -9.01
N ASP A 53 16.28 1.54 -9.78
CA ASP A 53 17.25 2.62 -9.79
C ASP A 53 16.60 3.95 -10.22
N GLY A 54 16.54 4.89 -9.27
CA GLY A 54 15.84 6.16 -9.46
C GLY A 54 14.33 6.02 -9.65
N GLY A 55 13.73 4.90 -9.22
CA GLY A 55 12.31 4.61 -9.38
C GLY A 55 11.85 4.46 -10.83
N LYS A 56 12.78 4.20 -11.76
CA LYS A 56 12.48 4.08 -13.18
C LYS A 56 12.11 2.65 -13.53
N TYR A 57 10.87 2.46 -13.95
CA TYR A 57 10.36 1.17 -14.43
C TYR A 57 9.29 1.41 -15.49
N GLU A 58 9.08 0.41 -16.34
CA GLU A 58 8.01 0.40 -17.32
C GLU A 58 6.90 -0.53 -16.83
N THR A 59 5.65 -0.10 -17.00
CA THR A 59 4.50 -0.95 -16.71
C THR A 59 4.19 -1.82 -17.92
N LEU A 60 4.08 -3.12 -17.69
CA LEU A 60 3.57 -4.04 -18.70
C LEU A 60 2.04 -4.01 -18.70
N ASP A 61 1.45 -4.03 -19.89
CA ASP A 61 0.01 -4.14 -20.03
C ASP A 61 -0.46 -5.48 -19.46
N ASN A 62 -1.43 -5.42 -18.56
CA ASN A 62 -2.04 -6.61 -17.99
C ASN A 62 -3.12 -7.12 -18.97
N PRO A 63 -3.02 -8.36 -19.48
CA PRO A 63 -4.02 -8.89 -20.39
C PRO A 63 -5.40 -8.90 -19.72
N LYS A 64 -6.42 -8.46 -20.47
CA LYS A 64 -7.81 -8.52 -20.00
C LYS A 64 -8.27 -9.97 -19.99
N VAL A 65 -8.44 -10.52 -18.79
CA VAL A 65 -9.03 -11.85 -18.58
C VAL A 65 -10.45 -11.71 -18.03
N MET A 66 -11.24 -12.78 -18.18
CA MET A 66 -12.55 -12.87 -17.53
C MET A 66 -12.35 -12.79 -16.01
N GLN A 67 -12.90 -11.74 -15.38
CA GLN A 67 -12.62 -11.43 -13.97
C GLN A 67 -13.30 -12.40 -12.99
N ASP A 68 -14.45 -12.96 -13.36
CA ASP A 68 -15.21 -13.89 -12.51
C ASP A 68 -15.85 -15.02 -13.34
N PRO A 69 -15.05 -15.96 -13.87
CA PRO A 69 -15.55 -17.05 -14.70
C PRO A 69 -16.47 -18.01 -13.94
N LEU A 70 -16.30 -18.10 -12.62
CA LEU A 70 -17.08 -19.00 -11.75
C LEU A 70 -18.37 -18.34 -11.23
N LYS A 71 -18.58 -17.04 -11.49
CA LYS A 71 -19.66 -16.23 -10.89
C LYS A 71 -19.67 -16.39 -9.36
N PHE A 72 -18.49 -16.37 -8.76
CA PHE A 72 -18.29 -16.76 -7.38
C PHE A 72 -18.98 -15.77 -6.43
N ARG A 73 -19.64 -16.33 -5.42
CA ARG A 73 -20.35 -15.56 -4.41
C ARG A 73 -20.21 -16.24 -3.06
N ASP A 74 -19.72 -15.46 -2.10
CA ASP A 74 -19.83 -15.76 -0.68
C ASP A 74 -20.89 -14.82 -0.06
N GLU A 75 -20.63 -14.20 1.09
CA GLU A 75 -21.42 -13.08 1.63
C GLU A 75 -21.58 -11.92 0.62
N LYS A 76 -20.57 -11.69 -0.23
CA LYS A 76 -20.56 -10.68 -1.31
C LYS A 76 -20.21 -11.34 -2.65
N ARG A 77 -20.64 -10.72 -3.75
CA ARG A 77 -20.20 -11.16 -5.09
C ARG A 77 -18.72 -10.83 -5.25
N TYR A 78 -17.95 -11.70 -5.91
CA TYR A 78 -16.53 -11.47 -6.11
C TYR A 78 -16.25 -10.17 -6.87
N VAL A 79 -17.08 -9.82 -7.86
CA VAL A 79 -17.02 -8.55 -8.60
C VAL A 79 -17.13 -7.33 -7.68
N ASP A 80 -17.99 -7.38 -6.67
CA ASP A 80 -18.15 -6.28 -5.71
C ASP A 80 -16.92 -6.15 -4.80
N ARG A 81 -16.35 -7.28 -4.36
CA ARG A 81 -15.08 -7.31 -3.62
C ARG A 81 -13.93 -6.71 -4.43
N LEU A 82 -13.84 -7.05 -5.72
CA LEU A 82 -12.84 -6.48 -6.62
C LEU A 82 -13.00 -4.97 -6.74
N LYS A 83 -14.23 -4.48 -6.94
CA LYS A 83 -14.51 -3.04 -7.03
C LYS A 83 -14.13 -2.31 -5.74
N ASP A 84 -14.50 -2.84 -4.59
CA ASP A 84 -14.16 -2.28 -3.27
C ASP A 84 -12.64 -2.24 -3.06
N ALA A 85 -11.92 -3.31 -3.43
CA ALA A 85 -10.47 -3.39 -3.30
C ALA A 85 -9.76 -2.37 -4.21
N LYS A 86 -10.21 -2.21 -5.46
CA LYS A 86 -9.69 -1.20 -6.40
C LYS A 86 -9.91 0.22 -5.88
N ALA A 87 -11.11 0.51 -5.38
CA ALA A 87 -11.41 1.81 -4.80
C ALA A 87 -10.52 2.12 -3.57
N LYS A 88 -10.28 1.11 -2.71
CA LYS A 88 -9.41 1.26 -1.53
C LYS A 88 -7.93 1.42 -1.86
N THR A 89 -7.45 0.81 -2.94
CA THR A 89 -6.02 0.78 -3.29
C THR A 89 -5.63 1.77 -4.36
N GLY A 90 -6.59 2.32 -5.11
CA GLY A 90 -6.33 3.18 -6.28
C GLY A 90 -5.62 2.43 -7.41
N LEU A 91 -5.82 1.11 -7.49
CA LEU A 91 -5.30 0.19 -8.51
C LEU A 91 -6.44 -0.42 -9.32
#